data_AF-A0A453PLF3-F1
#
_entry.id   AF-A0A453PLF3-F1
#
_cell.length_a   1.000
_cell.length_b   1.000
_cell.length_c   1.000
_cell.angle_alpha   90.00
_cell.angle_beta   90.00
_cell.angle_gamma   90.00
#
_symmetry.space_group_name_H-M   'P 1'
#
loop_
_entity.id
_entity.type
_entity.pdbx_description
1 polymer ?
#
loop_
_entity_poly.entity_id
_entity_poly.type
_entity_poly.pdbx_seq_one_letter_code
_entity_poly.pdbx_strand_id
1 'polypeptide(L)'
;REWSYARGVGFEVSPDTFADALSLPAPRSTAPVDHDPPAGVDPAAVASAATEFMKAYILTPLAATNGGKLPIYVKSAARRVKDGMAHTVDWTFLLWRLMVEEMFELRKGMRTDWACYYGAYLQRLIWVKRPDLFLPPPVAPPEQAASAAGNNHRSNADDNQKLCSELESKMQECEARSQRFEAEVEAKSRQLDALAAQYHNEMRNLEQDKKRQLDALAARHHYDMRNLEQDKKMLQDEVHTVKLLNQALVCKETESRDEVQRVLKELTHVSKQLAELKDAMHKVESLNQALVNKETKSDDELRRGQEEMTDVRKQLAYLQEEMRAIDLLNQALASAKEAKDNELERVRNELVHVRKQAGHLEEEMDILDSINKALVAKERENSAELQDIRKKMKDLNDEREGLESDNKVLTTMEIRSNNELRVVRKTLIDGLQNFTNGHAHIGIKRMGDLDLKEFAKACKQDLLQEDAQVDSSVLCSKWEARIADSNWHPFEVRMNDDGKEKFC
;
A
#
# COMPACT_ATOMS: atom_id res chain seq x y z
N ARG A 1 33.10 62.18 82.30
CA ARG A 1 32.86 63.45 83.02
C ARG A 1 34.20 64.13 83.18
N GLU A 2 34.47 65.15 82.38
CA GLU A 2 35.76 65.86 82.41
C GLU A 2 35.61 67.13 83.25
N TRP A 3 36.66 67.51 83.96
CA TRP A 3 36.69 68.72 84.79
C TRP A 3 37.66 69.72 84.16
N SER A 4 37.17 70.93 83.92
CA SER A 4 37.96 72.08 83.46
C SER A 4 38.05 73.13 84.56
N TYR A 5 39.06 74.00 84.48
CA TYR A 5 39.29 75.04 85.48
C TYR A 5 39.35 76.41 84.82
N ALA A 6 38.64 77.39 85.38
CA ALA A 6 38.70 78.80 85.00
C ALA A 6 38.90 79.64 86.25
N ARG A 7 39.89 80.55 86.25
CA ARG A 7 40.24 81.40 87.41
C ARG A 7 40.41 80.60 88.73
N GLY A 8 41.00 79.41 88.65
CA GLY A 8 41.21 78.50 89.81
C GLY A 8 39.99 77.68 90.23
N VAL A 9 38.84 77.85 89.58
CA VAL A 9 37.57 77.20 89.92
C VAL A 9 37.27 76.06 88.94
N GLY A 10 37.01 74.87 89.47
CA GLY A 10 36.62 73.69 88.70
C GLY A 10 35.14 73.68 88.28
N PHE A 11 34.85 73.22 87.06
CA PHE A 11 33.51 72.99 86.53
C PHE A 11 33.46 71.76 85.60
N GLU A 12 32.31 71.09 85.53
CA GLU A 12 32.11 69.87 84.72
C GLU A 12 31.80 70.20 83.25
N VAL A 13 32.57 69.58 82.36
CA VAL A 13 32.52 69.74 80.91
C VAL A 13 32.21 68.38 80.29
N SER A 14 31.07 68.28 79.61
CA SER A 14 30.60 67.08 78.92
C SER A 14 29.64 67.45 77.77
N PRO A 15 29.35 66.52 76.84
CA PRO A 15 28.33 66.72 75.81
C PRO A 15 26.96 67.10 76.38
N ASP A 16 26.57 66.48 77.51
CA ASP A 16 25.29 66.76 78.19
C ASP A 16 25.27 68.17 78.78
N THR A 17 26.31 68.56 79.53
CA THR A 17 26.36 69.90 80.13
C THR A 17 26.49 71.02 79.09
N PHE A 18 27.06 70.71 77.93
CA PHE A 18 27.09 71.57 76.75
C PHE A 18 25.73 71.69 76.07
N ALA A 19 24.97 70.58 75.94
CA ALA A 19 23.60 70.60 75.44
C ALA A 19 22.70 71.49 76.29
N ASP A 20 22.73 71.28 77.61
CA ASP A 20 21.96 72.06 78.60
C ASP A 20 22.26 73.57 78.48
N ALA A 21 23.54 73.94 78.43
CA ALA A 21 23.96 75.34 78.40
C ALA A 21 23.58 76.08 77.09
N LEU A 22 23.42 75.34 75.99
CA LEU A 22 23.04 75.85 74.67
C LEU A 22 21.57 75.60 74.32
N SER A 23 20.80 74.93 75.19
CA SER A 23 19.43 74.49 74.92
C SER A 23 19.29 73.62 73.66
N LEU A 24 20.29 72.78 73.41
CA LEU A 24 20.27 71.77 72.34
C LEU A 24 19.64 70.46 72.84
N PRO A 25 19.13 69.58 71.95
CA PRO A 25 18.68 68.25 72.35
C PRO A 25 19.78 67.45 73.05
N ALA A 26 19.43 66.59 74.00
CA ALA A 26 20.41 65.70 74.63
C ALA A 26 21.16 64.85 73.58
N PRO A 27 22.46 64.57 73.77
CA PRO A 27 23.21 63.67 72.89
C PRO A 27 22.51 62.31 72.77
N ARG A 28 22.39 61.77 71.56
CA ARG A 28 21.69 60.49 71.35
C ARG A 28 22.55 59.34 71.86
N SER A 29 22.05 58.65 72.88
CA SER A 29 22.48 57.29 73.20
C SER A 29 22.15 56.34 72.03
N THR A 30 22.71 55.12 72.04
CA THR A 30 22.84 54.19 70.90
C THR A 30 21.52 53.55 70.40
N ALA A 31 20.38 54.22 70.54
CA ALA A 31 19.08 53.78 70.04
C ALA A 31 19.00 53.89 68.49
N PRO A 32 18.18 53.07 67.83
CA PRO A 32 17.88 53.20 66.40
C PRO A 32 17.33 54.60 66.07
N VAL A 33 17.72 55.11 64.91
CA VAL A 33 17.18 56.37 64.37
C VAL A 33 15.86 56.07 63.69
N ASP A 34 14.77 56.63 64.22
CA ASP A 34 13.53 56.71 63.46
C ASP A 34 13.75 57.60 62.23
N HIS A 35 13.27 57.11 61.09
CA HIS A 35 13.43 57.76 59.79
C HIS A 35 12.21 58.59 59.39
N ASP A 36 11.06 58.38 60.05
CA ASP A 36 9.86 59.14 59.80
C ASP A 36 9.89 60.49 60.55
N PRO A 37 9.51 61.60 59.90
CA PRO A 37 9.52 62.91 60.53
C PRO A 37 8.47 62.99 61.66
N PRO A 38 8.74 63.74 62.76
CA PRO A 38 7.80 63.88 63.87
C PRO A 38 6.43 64.38 63.43
N ALA A 39 5.38 63.69 63.89
CA ALA A 39 4.00 64.00 63.53
C ALA A 39 3.62 65.47 63.85
N GLY A 40 3.08 66.17 62.86
CA GLY A 40 2.62 67.56 63.00
C GLY A 40 3.66 68.64 62.66
N VAL A 41 4.85 68.27 62.16
CA VAL A 41 5.90 69.23 61.78
C VAL A 41 6.19 69.12 60.27
N ASP A 42 6.20 70.26 59.55
CA ASP A 42 6.60 70.30 58.14
C ASP A 42 8.11 70.00 57.99
N PRO A 43 8.49 68.88 57.33
CA PRO A 43 9.90 68.53 57.13
C PRO A 43 10.66 69.56 56.30
N ALA A 44 9.99 70.27 55.38
CA ALA A 44 10.62 71.27 54.53
C ALA A 44 11.00 72.53 55.32
N ALA A 45 10.11 73.05 56.16
CA ALA A 45 10.41 74.14 57.08
C ALA A 45 11.56 73.79 58.05
N VAL A 46 11.57 72.57 58.61
CA VAL A 46 12.67 72.12 59.49
C VAL A 46 13.98 71.99 58.72
N ALA A 47 13.97 71.44 57.51
CA ALA A 47 15.16 71.35 56.65
C ALA A 47 15.71 72.74 56.28
N SER A 48 14.84 73.71 56.03
CA SER A 48 15.22 75.11 55.77
C SER A 48 15.89 75.75 57.00
N ALA A 49 15.24 75.66 58.17
CA ALA A 49 15.80 76.19 59.42
C ALA A 49 17.12 75.51 59.80
N ALA A 50 17.22 74.19 59.65
CA ALA A 50 18.44 73.42 59.88
C ALA A 50 19.56 73.74 58.87
N THR A 51 19.22 74.12 57.63
CA THR A 51 20.20 74.57 56.63
C THR A 51 20.83 75.89 57.03
N GLU A 52 20.02 76.88 57.42
CA GLU A 52 20.55 78.18 57.89
C GLU A 52 21.30 78.05 59.23
N PHE A 53 20.82 77.21 60.16
CA PHE A 53 21.54 76.87 61.39
C PHE A 53 22.92 76.26 61.10
N MET A 54 22.98 75.23 60.24
CA MET A 54 24.24 74.60 59.85
C MET A 54 25.18 75.58 59.14
N LYS A 55 24.64 76.44 58.27
CA LYS A 55 25.40 77.46 57.56
C LYS A 55 26.04 78.47 58.51
N ALA A 56 25.24 79.06 59.40
CA ALA A 56 25.72 80.06 60.36
C ALA A 56 26.72 79.50 61.39
N TYR A 57 26.43 78.34 61.96
CA TYR A 57 27.13 77.83 63.15
C TYR A 57 28.16 76.74 62.90
N ILE A 58 28.20 76.15 61.69
CA ILE A 58 29.13 75.06 61.35
C ILE A 58 29.93 75.39 60.09
N LEU A 59 29.24 75.74 58.99
CA LEU A 59 29.92 75.96 57.70
C LEU A 59 30.75 77.25 57.69
N THR A 60 30.23 78.36 58.22
CA THR A 60 30.99 79.63 58.27
C THR A 60 32.26 79.51 59.13
N PRO A 61 32.25 78.97 60.37
CA PRO A 61 33.47 78.69 61.12
C PRO A 61 34.46 77.79 60.37
N LEU A 62 34.00 76.68 59.79
CA LEU A 62 34.87 75.75 59.05
C LEU A 62 35.48 76.38 57.80
N ALA A 63 34.73 77.23 57.08
CA ALA A 63 35.22 77.94 55.90
C ALA A 63 36.29 79.00 56.26
N ALA A 64 36.25 79.54 57.48
CA ALA A 64 37.26 80.47 57.99
C ALA A 64 38.55 79.77 58.46
N THR A 65 38.54 78.45 58.67
CA THR A 65 39.76 77.67 58.95
C THR A 65 40.52 77.31 57.68
N ASN A 66 41.86 77.30 57.76
CA ASN A 66 42.77 77.05 56.62
C ASN A 66 42.60 75.65 56.01
N GLY A 67 41.68 75.52 55.03
CA GLY A 67 41.61 74.35 54.15
C GLY A 67 40.27 74.07 53.50
N GLY A 68 39.15 74.63 53.99
CA GLY A 68 37.81 74.51 53.38
C GLY A 68 37.24 73.08 53.22
N LYS A 69 37.96 72.05 53.67
CA LYS A 69 37.56 70.64 53.54
C LYS A 69 36.67 70.26 54.73
N LEU A 70 35.36 70.26 54.50
CA LEU A 70 34.40 69.71 55.47
C LEU A 70 34.78 68.27 55.89
N PRO A 71 34.84 67.98 57.21
CA PRO A 71 34.98 66.62 57.72
C PRO A 71 33.84 65.72 57.24
N ILE A 72 34.10 64.40 57.12
CA ILE A 72 33.14 63.42 56.59
C ILE A 72 31.83 63.45 57.39
N TYR A 73 31.91 63.57 58.72
CA TYR A 73 30.73 63.61 59.58
C TYR A 73 29.86 64.87 59.34
N VAL A 74 30.48 66.01 59.04
CA VAL A 74 29.75 67.25 58.67
C VAL A 74 29.10 67.10 57.28
N LYS A 75 29.79 66.48 56.31
CA LYS A 75 29.20 66.19 54.98
C LYS A 75 27.98 65.29 55.07
N SER A 76 28.05 64.25 55.90
CA SER A 76 26.92 63.34 56.15
C SER A 76 25.74 64.05 56.82
N ALA A 77 26.00 64.93 57.78
CA ALA A 77 24.96 65.76 58.40
C ALA A 77 24.33 66.73 57.39
N ALA A 78 25.13 67.44 56.60
CA ALA A 78 24.66 68.36 55.57
C ALA A 78 23.79 67.67 54.50
N ARG A 79 24.14 66.44 54.13
CA ARG A 79 23.32 65.61 53.24
C ARG A 79 21.98 65.25 53.88
N ARG A 80 21.96 64.76 55.14
CA ARG A 80 20.71 64.46 55.86
C ARG A 80 19.78 65.67 55.96
N VAL A 81 20.32 66.86 56.20
CA VAL A 81 19.53 68.11 56.22
C VAL A 81 18.94 68.41 54.84
N LYS A 82 19.73 68.30 53.77
CA LYS A 82 19.27 68.50 52.38
C LYS A 82 18.19 67.48 51.97
N ASP A 83 18.31 66.25 52.45
CA ASP A 83 17.39 65.14 52.17
C ASP A 83 16.12 65.18 53.06
N GLY A 84 15.83 66.30 53.75
CA GLY A 84 14.65 66.47 54.62
C GLY A 84 14.74 65.82 56.01
N MET A 85 15.79 65.05 56.25
CA MET A 85 16.03 64.26 57.46
C MET A 85 16.81 65.03 58.55
N ALA A 86 16.60 66.34 58.68
CA ALA A 86 17.30 67.17 59.68
C ALA A 86 17.08 66.71 61.14
N HIS A 87 15.95 66.06 61.42
CA HIS A 87 15.63 65.44 62.71
C HIS A 87 16.48 64.18 63.02
N THR A 88 17.21 63.63 62.05
CA THR A 88 18.11 62.47 62.22
C THR A 88 19.56 62.86 62.55
N VAL A 89 19.85 64.16 62.63
CA VAL A 89 21.18 64.70 62.94
C VAL A 89 21.31 64.92 64.44
N ASP A 90 22.36 64.37 65.05
CA ASP A 90 22.75 64.73 66.42
C ASP A 90 23.53 66.05 66.40
N TRP A 91 22.79 67.15 66.51
CA TRP A 91 23.32 68.52 66.49
C TRP A 91 24.28 68.81 67.65
N THR A 92 24.03 68.20 68.80
CA THR A 92 24.83 68.37 70.02
C THR A 92 26.17 67.68 69.88
N PHE A 93 26.19 66.41 69.47
CA PHE A 93 27.44 65.70 69.20
C PHE A 93 28.24 66.35 68.07
N LEU A 94 27.55 66.85 67.02
CA LEU A 94 28.17 67.55 65.90
C LEU A 94 28.91 68.82 66.34
N LEU A 95 28.24 69.71 67.08
CA LEU A 95 28.84 70.95 67.60
C LEU A 95 29.89 70.68 68.68
N TRP A 96 29.63 69.74 69.59
CA TRP A 96 30.60 69.33 70.61
C TRP A 96 31.91 68.86 69.99
N ARG A 97 31.84 67.97 68.99
CA ARG A 97 33.02 67.45 68.30
C ARG A 97 33.81 68.55 67.61
N LEU A 98 33.13 69.46 66.91
CA LEU A 98 33.77 70.60 66.23
C LEU A 98 34.47 71.55 67.21
N MET A 99 33.86 71.80 68.37
CA MET A 99 34.46 72.61 69.44
C MET A 99 35.70 71.93 70.04
N VAL A 100 35.63 70.63 70.36
CA VAL A 100 36.78 69.88 70.90
C VAL A 100 37.92 69.79 69.88
N GLU A 101 37.60 69.60 68.60
CA GLU A 101 38.56 69.61 67.49
C GLU A 101 39.22 71.00 67.36
N GLU A 102 38.47 72.10 67.42
CA GLU A 102 39.03 73.46 67.46
C GLU A 102 39.95 73.69 68.68
N MET A 103 39.55 73.25 69.88
CA MET A 103 40.37 73.40 71.10
C MET A 103 41.70 72.66 71.00
N PHE A 104 41.70 71.49 70.35
CA PHE A 104 42.91 70.70 70.10
C PHE A 104 43.84 71.40 69.09
N GLU A 105 43.29 71.91 67.98
CA GLU A 105 44.06 72.61 66.95
C GLU A 105 44.68 73.92 67.46
N LEU A 106 43.93 74.70 68.25
CA LEU A 106 44.44 75.92 68.91
C LEU A 106 45.53 75.58 69.94
N ARG A 107 45.33 74.55 70.78
CA ARG A 107 46.34 74.10 71.76
C ARG A 107 47.63 73.63 71.10
N LYS A 108 47.56 73.03 69.92
CA LYS A 108 48.73 72.57 69.16
C LYS A 108 49.38 73.62 68.27
N GLY A 109 48.80 74.83 68.17
CA GLY A 109 49.30 75.87 67.28
C GLY A 109 49.20 75.52 65.79
N MET A 110 48.28 74.62 65.40
CA MET A 110 48.07 74.22 64.01
C MET A 110 47.41 75.32 63.16
N ARG A 111 46.91 76.37 63.83
CA ARG A 111 46.22 77.52 63.25
C ARG A 111 46.97 78.82 63.56
N THR A 112 47.08 79.67 62.55
CA THR A 112 47.81 80.96 62.62
C THR A 112 46.94 82.12 63.07
N ASP A 113 45.61 81.99 62.98
CA ASP A 113 44.64 83.07 63.22
C ASP A 113 44.27 83.22 64.70
N TRP A 114 44.54 82.20 65.54
CA TRP A 114 44.20 82.12 66.97
C TRP A 114 42.72 82.39 67.33
N ALA A 115 41.84 82.52 66.33
CA ALA A 115 40.43 82.83 66.52
C ALA A 115 39.68 81.60 67.04
N CYS A 116 38.93 81.77 68.13
CA CYS A 116 38.17 80.72 68.76
C CYS A 116 36.69 80.83 68.34
N TYR A 117 36.32 80.22 67.21
CA TYR A 117 34.99 80.37 66.62
C TYR A 117 33.89 79.73 67.47
N TYR A 118 34.20 78.67 68.21
CA TYR A 118 33.29 78.04 69.17
C TYR A 118 33.45 78.59 70.61
N GLY A 119 34.31 79.60 70.82
CA GLY A 119 34.61 80.17 72.13
C GLY A 119 33.44 80.81 72.86
N ALA A 120 32.49 81.39 72.11
CA ALA A 120 31.26 81.96 72.68
C ALA A 120 30.39 80.89 73.37
N TYR A 121 30.36 79.66 72.83
CA TYR A 121 29.62 78.55 73.43
C TYR A 121 30.29 78.03 74.70
N LEU A 122 31.63 78.01 74.74
CA LEU A 122 32.40 77.71 75.95
C LEU A 122 32.19 78.77 77.03
N GLN A 123 32.18 80.06 76.67
CA GLN A 123 31.83 81.14 77.60
C GLN A 123 30.40 80.98 78.13
N ARG A 124 29.44 80.59 77.28
CA ARG A 124 28.06 80.31 77.70
C ARG A 124 27.98 79.13 78.67
N LEU A 125 28.72 78.05 78.43
CA LEU A 125 28.84 76.90 79.35
C LEU A 125 29.43 77.31 80.70
N ILE A 126 30.52 78.07 80.70
CA ILE A 126 31.17 78.57 81.93
C ILE A 126 30.20 79.48 82.69
N TRP A 127 29.49 80.38 82.00
CA TRP A 127 28.50 81.26 82.60
C TRP A 127 27.35 80.51 83.27
N VAL A 128 26.79 79.48 82.60
CA VAL A 128 25.71 78.66 83.15
C VAL A 128 26.17 77.83 84.35
N LYS A 129 27.42 77.33 84.35
CA LYS A 129 27.95 76.52 85.45
C LYS A 129 28.50 77.32 86.62
N ARG A 130 29.11 78.50 86.37
CA ARG A 130 29.82 79.35 87.34
C ARG A 130 29.66 80.84 87.00
N PRO A 131 28.49 81.44 87.25
CA PRO A 131 28.27 82.87 87.02
C PRO A 131 29.10 83.77 87.97
N ASP A 132 29.51 83.23 89.12
CA ASP A 132 30.39 83.87 90.11
C ASP A 132 31.75 84.28 89.52
N LEU A 133 32.25 83.55 88.52
CA LEU A 133 33.52 83.86 87.86
C LEU A 133 33.53 85.17 87.07
N PHE A 134 32.36 85.79 86.86
CA PHE A 134 32.21 87.05 86.13
C PHE A 134 31.93 88.26 87.04
N LEU A 135 32.00 88.10 88.37
CA LEU A 135 31.83 89.19 89.36
C LEU A 135 33.18 89.83 89.77
N PRO A 136 33.22 91.14 90.12
CA PRO A 136 34.43 91.82 90.61
C PRO A 136 34.67 91.69 92.13
N PRO A 137 35.92 91.73 92.63
CA PRO A 137 36.28 91.47 94.03
C PRO A 137 36.38 92.72 94.96
N PRO A 138 36.23 92.56 96.31
CA PRO A 138 36.38 93.64 97.32
C PRO A 138 37.76 93.70 98.01
N VAL A 139 38.01 94.76 98.81
CA VAL A 139 39.33 95.17 99.40
C VAL A 139 39.35 95.13 100.94
N ALA A 140 40.51 94.91 101.58
CA ALA A 140 40.71 94.95 103.06
C ALA A 140 42.14 95.43 103.52
N PRO A 141 42.32 95.95 104.77
CA PRO A 141 43.63 96.41 105.35
C PRO A 141 44.08 95.73 106.70
N PRO A 142 45.28 96.04 107.29
CA PRO A 142 46.00 95.18 108.26
C PRO A 142 46.55 95.81 109.60
N GLU A 143 47.26 94.98 110.42
CA GLU A 143 48.60 95.23 111.10
C GLU A 143 48.79 95.22 112.68
N GLN A 144 50.04 94.86 113.12
CA GLN A 144 50.86 95.24 114.33
C GLN A 144 51.05 94.37 115.63
N ALA A 145 52.16 94.66 116.37
CA ALA A 145 52.85 93.86 117.43
C ALA A 145 53.57 94.71 118.55
N ALA A 146 54.04 94.11 119.68
CA ALA A 146 54.88 94.74 120.76
C ALA A 146 55.52 93.72 121.78
N SER A 147 56.09 94.12 122.95
CA SER A 147 57.54 94.40 123.22
C SER A 147 57.92 94.51 124.74
N ALA A 148 59.23 94.59 125.08
CA ALA A 148 59.88 95.26 126.28
C ALA A 148 60.44 94.45 127.53
N ALA A 149 61.17 95.15 128.43
CA ALA A 149 62.23 94.64 129.37
C ALA A 149 62.37 95.43 130.73
N GLY A 150 63.34 95.09 131.63
CA GLY A 150 63.99 96.09 132.56
C GLY A 150 64.53 95.72 133.99
N ASN A 151 65.79 96.16 134.30
CA ASN A 151 66.42 96.62 135.58
C ASN A 151 66.58 95.65 136.82
N ASN A 152 67.27 95.92 137.98
CA ASN A 152 67.94 97.10 138.60
C ASN A 152 69.11 96.76 139.64
N HIS A 153 69.62 97.74 140.43
CA HIS A 153 70.78 97.73 141.40
C HIS A 153 70.50 97.43 142.91
N ARG A 154 71.51 96.97 143.71
CA ARG A 154 72.40 97.76 144.65
C ARG A 154 73.40 96.86 145.47
N SER A 155 74.34 97.45 146.23
CA SER A 155 75.62 96.86 146.72
C SER A 155 75.75 96.65 148.25
N ASN A 156 76.56 95.66 148.69
CA ASN A 156 77.36 95.67 149.92
C ASN A 156 78.54 94.67 149.86
N ALA A 157 79.68 94.98 150.50
CA ALA A 157 80.98 94.38 150.14
C ALA A 157 81.30 92.99 150.73
N ASP A 158 80.63 92.55 151.79
CA ASP A 158 80.87 91.23 152.41
C ASP A 158 79.84 90.18 151.93
N ASP A 159 78.62 90.63 151.61
CA ASP A 159 77.65 89.86 150.83
C ASP A 159 78.21 89.46 149.47
N ASN A 160 79.08 90.28 148.86
CA ASN A 160 79.74 89.96 147.59
C ASN A 160 80.49 88.62 147.62
N GLN A 161 81.19 88.25 148.71
CA GLN A 161 81.95 86.99 148.74
C GLN A 161 81.01 85.79 148.72
N LYS A 162 79.90 85.85 149.46
CA LYS A 162 78.88 84.80 149.52
C LYS A 162 78.02 84.74 148.25
N LEU A 163 77.65 85.90 147.71
CA LEU A 163 76.99 86.03 146.41
C LEU A 163 77.87 85.49 145.28
N CYS A 164 79.19 85.73 145.31
CA CYS A 164 80.11 85.14 144.34
C CYS A 164 80.07 83.61 144.38
N SER A 165 80.19 82.98 145.55
CA SER A 165 80.12 81.50 145.65
C SER A 165 78.74 80.92 145.29
N GLU A 166 77.64 81.61 145.62
CA GLU A 166 76.29 81.17 145.21
C GLU A 166 76.05 81.38 143.70
N LEU A 167 76.59 82.47 143.13
CA LEU A 167 76.57 82.76 141.70
C LEU A 167 77.44 81.77 140.92
N GLU A 168 78.62 81.40 141.43
CA GLU A 168 79.47 80.34 140.88
C GLU A 168 78.76 78.99 140.90
N SER A 169 78.10 78.63 142.00
CA SER A 169 77.32 77.38 142.09
C SER A 169 76.15 77.37 141.11
N LYS A 170 75.40 78.48 140.99
CA LYS A 170 74.30 78.61 140.01
C LYS A 170 74.80 78.70 138.56
N MET A 171 76.00 79.25 138.33
CA MET A 171 76.65 79.25 137.03
C MET A 171 77.03 77.83 136.62
N GLN A 172 77.65 77.05 137.52
CA GLN A 172 77.94 75.63 137.30
C GLN A 172 76.67 74.80 137.10
N GLU A 173 75.58 75.07 137.84
CA GLU A 173 74.29 74.41 137.63
C GLU A 173 73.69 74.77 136.26
N CYS A 174 73.74 76.05 135.87
CA CYS A 174 73.27 76.52 134.57
C CYS A 174 74.10 75.94 133.41
N GLU A 175 75.41 75.85 133.58
CA GLU A 175 76.35 75.26 132.62
C GLU A 175 76.10 73.75 132.47
N ALA A 176 75.96 73.01 133.59
CA ALA A 176 75.57 71.60 133.57
C ALA A 176 74.17 71.38 132.96
N ARG A 177 73.26 72.35 133.09
CA ARG A 177 71.94 72.32 132.45
C ARG A 177 72.01 72.60 130.95
N SER A 178 72.89 73.51 130.51
CA SER A 178 73.20 73.76 129.10
C SER A 178 73.79 72.52 128.45
N GLN A 179 74.83 71.93 129.05
CA GLN A 179 75.45 70.69 128.57
C GLN A 179 74.47 69.52 128.45
N ARG A 180 73.53 69.39 129.40
CA ARG A 180 72.44 68.37 129.31
C ARG A 180 71.49 68.65 128.16
N PHE A 181 71.09 69.91 127.97
CA PHE A 181 70.20 70.31 126.88
C PHE A 181 70.89 70.15 125.51
N GLU A 182 72.16 70.53 125.40
CA GLU A 182 73.00 70.30 124.21
C GLU A 182 73.11 68.81 123.89
N ALA A 183 73.40 67.96 124.88
CA ALA A 183 73.43 66.51 124.70
C ALA A 183 72.07 65.91 124.29
N GLU A 184 70.95 66.45 124.79
CA GLU A 184 69.60 66.05 124.37
C GLU A 184 69.30 66.51 122.94
N VAL A 185 69.66 67.74 122.57
CA VAL A 185 69.55 68.27 121.20
C VAL A 185 70.38 67.45 120.22
N GLU A 186 71.62 67.10 120.56
CA GLU A 186 72.44 66.21 119.74
C GLU A 186 71.83 64.81 119.61
N ALA A 187 71.32 64.23 120.70
CA ALA A 187 70.64 62.93 120.67
C ALA A 187 69.39 62.97 119.77
N LYS A 188 68.63 64.08 119.80
CA LYS A 188 67.48 64.30 118.92
C LYS A 188 67.87 64.53 117.47
N SER A 189 68.96 65.25 117.20
CA SER A 189 69.54 65.37 115.85
C SER A 189 69.89 63.99 115.30
N ARG A 190 70.67 63.19 116.05
CA ARG A 190 71.04 61.82 115.65
C ARG A 190 69.82 60.91 115.40
N GLN A 191 68.74 61.07 116.17
CA GLN A 191 67.47 60.36 115.93
C GLN A 191 66.79 60.80 114.63
N LEU A 192 66.76 62.10 114.33
CA LEU A 192 66.20 62.64 113.09
C LEU A 192 67.04 62.23 111.87
N ASP A 193 68.37 62.27 111.97
CA ASP A 193 69.29 61.84 110.91
C ASP A 193 69.12 60.34 110.59
N ALA A 194 68.97 59.50 111.62
CA ALA A 194 68.71 58.07 111.45
C ALA A 194 67.35 57.80 110.78
N LEU A 195 66.30 58.54 111.16
CA LEU A 195 64.97 58.42 110.57
C LEU A 195 64.95 58.93 109.11
N ALA A 196 65.65 60.03 108.82
CA ALA A 196 65.83 60.53 107.46
C ALA A 196 66.58 59.53 106.57
N ALA A 197 67.63 58.88 107.10
CA ALA A 197 68.35 57.83 106.40
C ALA A 197 67.45 56.59 106.14
N GLN A 198 66.58 56.22 107.08
CA GLN A 198 65.58 55.16 106.88
C GLN A 198 64.63 55.52 105.74
N TYR A 199 63.98 56.69 105.78
CA TYR A 199 63.06 57.12 104.72
C TYR A 199 63.73 57.22 103.34
N HIS A 200 64.99 57.70 103.27
CA HIS A 200 65.74 57.72 102.03
C HIS A 200 66.03 56.31 101.47
N ASN A 201 66.30 55.32 102.34
CA ASN A 201 66.49 53.94 101.91
C ASN A 201 65.17 53.30 101.47
N GLU A 202 64.06 53.55 102.17
CA GLU A 202 62.71 53.09 101.78
C GLU A 202 62.29 53.66 100.42
N MET A 203 62.48 54.97 100.21
CA MET A 203 62.22 55.63 98.92
C MET A 203 63.08 55.04 97.79
N ARG A 204 64.38 54.84 98.02
CA ARG A 204 65.29 54.24 97.03
C ARG A 204 64.85 52.81 96.67
N ASN A 205 64.41 52.01 97.65
CA ASN A 205 63.93 50.66 97.41
C ASN A 205 62.62 50.67 96.60
N LEU A 206 61.66 51.52 96.96
CA LEU A 206 60.41 51.71 96.21
C LEU A 206 60.64 52.17 94.77
N GLU A 207 61.60 53.05 94.53
CA GLU A 207 62.01 53.47 93.18
C GLU A 207 62.64 52.32 92.39
N GLN A 208 63.52 51.52 93.02
CA GLN A 208 64.12 50.34 92.39
C GLN A 208 63.08 49.28 92.05
N ASP A 209 62.10 49.02 92.92
CA ASP A 209 61.06 48.02 92.68
C ASP A 209 60.06 48.48 91.61
N LYS A 210 59.67 49.75 91.60
CA LYS A 210 58.90 50.33 90.48
C LYS A 210 59.67 50.25 89.16
N LYS A 211 60.97 50.51 89.17
CA LYS A 211 61.82 50.36 87.98
C LYS A 211 61.87 48.90 87.50
N ARG A 212 62.09 47.92 88.40
CA ARG A 212 62.06 46.48 88.07
C ARG A 212 60.72 46.07 87.47
N GLN A 213 59.60 46.56 88.00
CA GLN A 213 58.26 46.29 87.46
C GLN A 213 58.07 46.88 86.06
N LEU A 214 58.53 48.11 85.81
CA LEU A 214 58.50 48.74 84.49
C LEU A 214 59.40 48.02 83.48
N ASP A 215 60.62 47.65 83.87
CA ASP A 215 61.56 46.90 83.03
C ASP A 215 60.98 45.51 82.66
N ALA A 216 60.35 44.82 83.61
CA ALA A 216 59.67 43.53 83.37
C ALA A 216 58.43 43.67 82.47
N LEU A 217 57.63 44.73 82.64
CA LEU A 217 56.48 45.03 81.78
C LEU A 217 56.92 45.38 80.35
N ALA A 218 58.00 46.15 80.19
CA ALA A 218 58.60 46.46 78.90
C ALA A 218 59.14 45.19 78.21
N ALA A 219 59.85 44.32 78.94
CA ALA A 219 60.32 43.04 78.41
C ALA A 219 59.17 42.15 77.93
N ARG A 220 58.06 42.08 78.68
CA ARG A 220 56.84 41.37 78.26
C ARG A 220 56.23 41.98 77.00
N HIS A 221 56.07 43.31 76.93
CA HIS A 221 55.56 43.97 75.72
C HIS A 221 56.44 43.71 74.50
N HIS A 222 57.77 43.71 74.64
CA HIS A 222 58.68 43.38 73.54
C HIS A 222 58.57 41.92 73.09
N TYR A 223 58.33 40.99 74.02
CA TYR A 223 58.07 39.59 73.72
C TYR A 223 56.74 39.41 72.97
N ASP A 224 55.65 39.97 73.51
CA ASP A 224 54.32 39.91 72.91
C ASP A 224 54.30 40.54 71.50
N MET A 225 54.97 41.69 71.32
CA MET A 225 55.14 42.34 70.00
C MET A 225 55.93 41.48 69.01
N ARG A 226 57.00 40.79 69.45
CA ARG A 226 57.77 39.87 68.57
C ARG A 226 56.89 38.71 68.10
N ASN A 227 56.11 38.11 69.00
CA ASN A 227 55.22 37.01 68.66
C ASN A 227 54.14 37.47 67.67
N LEU A 228 53.49 38.61 67.92
CA LEU A 228 52.50 39.19 67.00
C LEU A 228 53.08 39.50 65.61
N GLU A 229 54.34 39.93 65.51
CA GLU A 229 55.01 40.14 64.22
C GLU A 229 55.31 38.81 63.49
N GLN A 230 55.58 37.73 64.23
CA GLN A 230 55.74 36.37 63.69
C GLN A 230 54.40 35.80 63.21
N ASP A 231 53.34 35.90 64.02
CA ASP A 231 51.98 35.45 63.67
C ASP A 231 51.46 36.20 62.44
N LYS A 232 51.65 37.52 62.40
CA LYS A 232 51.34 38.36 61.24
C LYS A 232 52.06 37.89 59.97
N LYS A 233 53.32 37.47 60.07
CA LYS A 233 54.08 36.94 58.93
C LYS A 233 53.54 35.58 58.49
N MET A 234 53.30 34.66 59.43
CA MET A 234 52.68 33.36 59.15
C MET A 234 51.33 33.52 58.42
N LEU A 235 50.46 34.40 58.92
CA LEU A 235 49.17 34.70 58.30
C LEU A 235 49.31 35.34 56.91
N GLN A 236 50.35 36.13 56.66
CA GLN A 236 50.64 36.66 55.32
C GLN A 236 51.06 35.56 54.34
N ASP A 237 51.89 34.61 54.78
CA ASP A 237 52.34 33.47 53.98
C ASP A 237 51.18 32.48 53.71
N GLU A 238 50.29 32.26 54.68
CA GLU A 238 49.03 31.50 54.52
C GLU A 238 48.08 32.18 53.53
N VAL A 239 47.82 33.49 53.67
CA VAL A 239 46.96 34.26 52.75
C VAL A 239 47.55 34.26 51.32
N HIS A 240 48.87 34.33 51.18
CA HIS A 240 49.53 34.19 49.89
C HIS A 240 49.30 32.79 49.30
N THR A 241 49.42 31.74 50.12
CA THR A 241 49.21 30.34 49.72
C THR A 241 47.76 30.11 49.28
N VAL A 242 46.78 30.58 50.05
CA VAL A 242 45.35 30.53 49.69
C VAL A 242 45.07 31.30 48.38
N LYS A 243 45.74 32.43 48.16
CA LYS A 243 45.63 33.19 46.90
C LYS A 243 46.15 32.40 45.69
N LEU A 244 47.28 31.71 45.83
CA LEU A 244 47.82 30.83 44.78
C LEU A 244 46.91 29.62 44.52
N LEU A 245 46.40 28.98 45.57
CA LEU A 245 45.45 27.87 45.45
C LEU A 245 44.15 28.29 44.75
N ASN A 246 43.58 29.44 45.11
CA ASN A 246 42.40 29.99 44.45
C ASN A 246 42.67 30.32 42.97
N GLN A 247 43.85 30.85 42.63
CA GLN A 247 44.24 31.07 41.23
C GLN A 247 44.34 29.75 40.46
N ALA A 248 44.99 28.73 41.02
CA ALA A 248 45.10 27.41 40.40
C ALA A 248 43.73 26.73 40.22
N LEU A 249 42.82 26.87 41.21
CA LEU A 249 41.47 26.35 41.15
C LEU A 249 40.64 27.03 40.07
N VAL A 250 40.69 28.37 39.97
CA VAL A 250 40.03 29.13 38.89
C VAL A 250 40.58 28.72 37.52
N CYS A 251 41.90 28.57 37.36
CA CYS A 251 42.48 28.07 36.11
C CYS A 251 41.92 26.69 35.73
N LYS A 252 41.88 25.74 36.68
CA LYS A 252 41.34 24.39 36.46
C LYS A 252 39.83 24.39 36.16
N GLU A 253 39.06 25.27 36.79
CA GLU A 253 37.65 25.47 36.48
C GLU A 253 37.45 26.02 35.06
N THR A 254 38.28 27.00 34.64
CA THR A 254 38.23 27.52 33.25
C THR A 254 38.63 26.48 32.22
N GLU A 255 39.70 25.71 32.45
CA GLU A 255 40.10 24.59 31.58
C GLU A 255 38.96 23.57 31.42
N SER A 256 38.32 23.17 32.53
CA SER A 256 37.19 22.23 32.54
C SER A 256 35.96 22.78 31.81
N ARG A 257 35.65 24.07 31.99
CA ARG A 257 34.53 24.73 31.28
C ARG A 257 34.79 24.78 29.77
N ASP A 258 36.01 25.10 29.37
CA ASP A 258 36.39 25.20 27.96
C ASP A 258 36.41 23.80 27.28
N GLU A 259 36.80 22.75 28.02
CA GLU A 259 36.65 21.34 27.63
C GLU A 259 35.17 20.98 27.36
N VAL A 260 34.29 21.24 28.33
CA VAL A 260 32.84 21.00 28.20
C VAL A 260 32.26 21.79 27.03
N GLN A 261 32.70 23.03 26.81
CA GLN A 261 32.24 23.84 25.69
C GLN A 261 32.76 23.33 24.33
N ARG A 262 33.95 22.72 24.27
CA ARG A 262 34.42 21.99 23.07
C ARG A 262 33.59 20.74 22.81
N VAL A 263 33.38 19.89 23.81
CA VAL A 263 32.55 18.68 23.70
C VAL A 263 31.11 19.01 23.27
N LEU A 264 30.53 20.09 23.80
CA LEU A 264 29.21 20.57 23.35
C LEU A 264 29.20 20.96 21.86
N LYS A 265 30.23 21.67 21.36
CA LYS A 265 30.34 22.01 19.94
C LYS A 265 30.43 20.74 19.08
N GLU A 266 31.26 19.78 19.47
CA GLU A 266 31.40 18.49 18.79
C GLU A 266 30.06 17.71 18.77
N LEU A 267 29.36 17.63 19.90
CA LEU A 267 28.05 16.99 20.00
C LEU A 267 27.00 17.66 19.11
N THR A 268 26.97 19.00 19.04
CA THR A 268 26.05 19.71 18.12
C THR A 268 26.40 19.46 16.65
N HIS A 269 27.68 19.31 16.31
CA HIS A 269 28.12 18.98 14.95
C HIS A 269 27.69 17.56 14.55
N VAL A 270 27.96 16.57 15.40
CA VAL A 270 27.52 15.17 15.18
C VAL A 270 25.98 15.08 15.11
N SER A 271 25.26 15.83 15.95
CA SER A 271 23.80 15.88 15.89
C SER A 271 23.28 16.43 14.57
N LYS A 272 23.95 17.44 13.98
CA LYS A 272 23.64 17.97 12.65
C LYS A 272 23.90 16.94 11.55
N GLN A 273 25.06 16.26 11.59
CA GLN A 273 25.38 15.20 10.63
C GLN A 273 24.38 14.03 10.69
N LEU A 274 23.91 13.66 11.88
CA LEU A 274 22.91 12.61 12.07
C LEU A 274 21.53 13.01 11.53
N ALA A 275 21.15 14.28 11.63
CA ALA A 275 19.95 14.81 10.99
C ALA A 275 20.06 14.78 9.45
N GLU A 276 21.17 15.25 8.88
CA GLU A 276 21.44 15.21 7.44
C GLU A 276 21.43 13.78 6.89
N LEU A 277 22.01 12.82 7.62
CA LEU A 277 21.99 11.40 7.26
C LEU A 277 20.58 10.80 7.33
N LYS A 278 19.76 11.21 8.30
CA LYS A 278 18.37 10.76 8.44
C LYS A 278 17.49 11.27 7.29
N ASP A 279 17.67 12.53 6.87
CA ASP A 279 16.97 13.08 5.70
C ASP A 279 17.39 12.38 4.41
N ALA A 280 18.68 12.06 4.25
CA ALA A 280 19.17 11.25 3.14
C ALA A 280 18.57 9.84 3.14
N MET A 281 18.46 9.20 4.31
CA MET A 281 17.83 7.89 4.48
C MET A 281 16.34 7.93 4.08
N HIS A 282 15.57 8.91 4.55
CA HIS A 282 14.17 9.08 4.14
C HIS A 282 14.02 9.32 2.63
N LYS A 283 14.99 9.99 1.99
CA LYS A 283 15.00 10.16 0.53
C LYS A 283 15.28 8.86 -0.22
N VAL A 284 16.18 8.01 0.27
CA VAL A 284 16.42 6.67 -0.27
C VAL A 284 15.20 5.77 -0.09
N GLU A 285 14.55 5.79 1.09
CA GLU A 285 13.31 5.07 1.37
C GLU A 285 12.20 5.41 0.35
N SER A 286 11.99 6.72 0.10
CA SER A 286 11.02 7.22 -0.88
C SER A 286 11.33 6.79 -2.31
N LEU A 287 12.61 6.79 -2.70
CA LEU A 287 13.05 6.31 -4.02
C LEU A 287 12.87 4.79 -4.16
N ASN A 288 13.18 4.01 -3.13
CA ASN A 288 12.95 2.57 -3.12
C ASN A 288 11.46 2.25 -3.23
N GLN A 289 10.59 2.93 -2.48
CA GLN A 289 9.14 2.74 -2.59
C GLN A 289 8.62 3.11 -4.00
N ALA A 290 9.14 4.17 -4.61
CA ALA A 290 8.79 4.54 -5.98
C ALA A 290 9.29 3.50 -7.01
N LEU A 291 10.46 2.89 -6.79
CA LEU A 291 11.00 1.82 -7.63
C LEU A 291 10.15 0.56 -7.53
N VAL A 292 9.84 0.08 -6.32
CA VAL A 292 8.94 -1.05 -6.07
C VAL A 292 7.58 -0.83 -6.73
N ASN A 293 6.99 0.36 -6.57
CA ASN A 293 5.71 0.71 -7.20
C ASN A 293 5.76 0.76 -8.74
N LYS A 294 6.95 0.89 -9.34
CA LYS A 294 7.15 0.84 -10.80
C LYS A 294 7.38 -0.60 -11.27
N GLU A 295 8.16 -1.37 -10.52
CA GLU A 295 8.43 -2.79 -10.77
C GLU A 295 7.14 -3.60 -10.72
N THR A 296 6.33 -3.45 -9.66
CA THR A 296 5.02 -4.12 -9.56
C THR A 296 4.07 -3.77 -10.71
N LYS A 297 4.08 -2.51 -11.19
CA LYS A 297 3.28 -2.11 -12.35
C LYS A 297 3.78 -2.74 -13.65
N SER A 298 5.10 -2.84 -13.82
CA SER A 298 5.74 -3.50 -14.96
C SER A 298 5.44 -5.00 -14.97
N ASP A 299 5.45 -5.65 -13.81
CA ASP A 299 5.08 -7.06 -13.67
C ASP A 299 3.59 -7.29 -13.94
N ASP A 300 2.71 -6.39 -13.46
CA ASP A 300 1.28 -6.43 -13.79
C ASP A 300 1.01 -6.20 -15.29
N GLU A 301 1.77 -5.33 -15.95
CA GLU A 301 1.71 -5.12 -17.41
C GLU A 301 2.18 -6.37 -18.17
N LEU A 302 3.31 -6.95 -17.75
CA LEU A 302 3.85 -8.18 -18.33
C LEU A 302 2.88 -9.36 -18.14
N ARG A 303 2.28 -9.50 -16.96
CA ARG A 303 1.28 -10.53 -16.65
C ARG A 303 0.03 -10.40 -17.52
N ARG A 304 -0.50 -9.18 -17.71
CA ARG A 304 -1.63 -8.96 -18.65
C ARG A 304 -1.25 -9.33 -20.08
N GLY A 305 -0.07 -8.92 -20.55
CA GLY A 305 0.42 -9.29 -21.88
C GLY A 305 0.62 -10.81 -22.05
N GLN A 306 1.01 -11.53 -21.00
CA GLN A 306 1.07 -13.00 -21.00
C GLN A 306 -0.33 -13.62 -21.04
N GLU A 307 -1.29 -13.13 -20.24
CA GLU A 307 -2.69 -13.56 -20.25
C GLU A 307 -3.30 -13.40 -21.65
N GLU A 308 -3.19 -12.21 -22.25
CA GLU A 308 -3.60 -11.92 -23.64
C GLU A 308 -2.94 -12.86 -24.66
N MET A 309 -1.63 -13.09 -24.55
CA MET A 309 -0.92 -14.02 -25.43
C MET A 309 -1.43 -15.47 -25.27
N THR A 310 -1.77 -15.91 -24.06
CA THR A 310 -2.34 -17.25 -23.87
C THR A 310 -3.73 -17.38 -24.49
N ASP A 311 -4.56 -16.34 -24.45
CA ASP A 311 -5.88 -16.35 -25.08
C ASP A 311 -5.80 -16.33 -26.60
N VAL A 312 -4.92 -15.51 -27.19
CA VAL A 312 -4.62 -15.56 -28.63
C VAL A 312 -4.12 -16.95 -29.02
N ARG A 313 -3.29 -17.59 -28.19
CA ARG A 313 -2.78 -18.95 -28.43
C ARG A 313 -3.88 -20.02 -28.36
N LYS A 314 -4.86 -19.89 -27.47
CA LYS A 314 -6.07 -20.75 -27.43
C LYS A 314 -6.91 -20.57 -28.69
N GLN A 315 -7.18 -19.33 -29.11
CA GLN A 315 -7.92 -19.03 -30.33
C GLN A 315 -7.22 -19.61 -31.58
N LEU A 316 -5.90 -19.46 -31.67
CA LEU A 316 -5.12 -19.98 -32.78
C LEU A 316 -5.08 -21.51 -32.80
N ALA A 317 -5.06 -22.17 -31.64
CA ALA A 317 -5.21 -23.63 -31.55
C ALA A 317 -6.60 -24.10 -32.00
N TYR A 318 -7.67 -23.42 -31.58
CA TYR A 318 -9.04 -23.69 -32.02
C TYR A 318 -9.19 -23.57 -33.54
N LEU A 319 -8.68 -22.49 -34.15
CA LEU A 319 -8.68 -22.30 -35.60
C LEU A 319 -7.83 -23.35 -36.35
N GLN A 320 -6.73 -23.81 -35.76
CA GLN A 320 -5.94 -24.92 -36.31
C GLN A 320 -6.71 -26.26 -36.27
N GLU A 321 -7.54 -26.49 -35.25
CA GLU A 321 -8.42 -27.66 -35.13
C GLU A 321 -9.52 -27.62 -36.21
N GLU A 322 -10.20 -26.48 -36.38
CA GLU A 322 -11.19 -26.29 -37.46
C GLU A 322 -10.57 -26.48 -38.85
N MET A 323 -9.37 -25.93 -39.10
CA MET A 323 -8.68 -26.09 -40.37
C MET A 323 -8.32 -27.55 -40.67
N ARG A 324 -7.86 -28.33 -39.66
CA ARG A 324 -7.66 -29.78 -39.81
C ARG A 324 -8.96 -30.54 -40.10
N ALA A 325 -10.07 -30.14 -39.49
CA ALA A 325 -11.37 -30.76 -39.75
C ALA A 325 -11.84 -30.49 -41.20
N ILE A 326 -11.60 -29.29 -41.72
CA ILE A 326 -11.85 -28.93 -43.12
C ILE A 326 -10.96 -29.76 -44.07
N ASP A 327 -9.66 -29.90 -43.78
CA ASP A 327 -8.74 -30.72 -44.58
C ASP A 327 -9.18 -32.19 -44.64
N LEU A 328 -9.57 -32.77 -43.50
CA LEU A 328 -10.11 -34.14 -43.43
C LEU A 328 -11.42 -34.29 -44.22
N LEU A 329 -12.33 -33.32 -44.15
CA LEU A 329 -13.56 -33.31 -44.93
C LEU A 329 -13.29 -33.22 -46.44
N ASN A 330 -12.34 -32.37 -46.85
CA ASN A 330 -11.92 -32.25 -48.24
C ASN A 330 -11.29 -33.55 -48.76
N GLN A 331 -10.47 -34.22 -47.95
CA GLN A 331 -9.87 -35.50 -48.30
C GLN A 331 -10.94 -36.61 -48.42
N ALA A 332 -11.87 -36.69 -47.48
CA ALA A 332 -13.00 -37.63 -47.55
C ALA A 332 -13.91 -37.37 -48.75
N LEU A 333 -14.17 -36.10 -49.09
CA LEU A 333 -14.95 -35.71 -50.27
C LEU A 333 -14.24 -36.12 -51.57
N ALA A 334 -12.91 -35.97 -51.65
CA ALA A 334 -12.12 -36.41 -52.80
C ALA A 334 -12.21 -37.93 -52.99
N SER A 335 -12.00 -38.72 -51.92
CA SER A 335 -12.14 -40.18 -51.98
C SER A 335 -13.56 -40.64 -52.29
N ALA A 336 -14.58 -39.96 -51.76
CA ALA A 336 -15.98 -40.26 -52.07
C ALA A 336 -16.33 -39.95 -53.53
N LYS A 337 -15.76 -38.86 -54.10
CA LYS A 337 -15.89 -38.54 -55.51
C LYS A 337 -15.22 -39.62 -56.38
N GLU A 338 -13.98 -40.00 -56.08
CA GLU A 338 -13.26 -41.05 -56.81
C GLU A 338 -14.02 -42.39 -56.77
N ALA A 339 -14.56 -42.78 -55.62
CA ALA A 339 -15.40 -43.96 -55.49
C ALA A 339 -16.69 -43.88 -56.34
N LYS A 340 -17.30 -42.69 -56.47
CA LYS A 340 -18.48 -42.48 -57.32
C LYS A 340 -18.14 -42.45 -58.80
N ASP A 341 -17.02 -41.86 -59.20
CA ASP A 341 -16.55 -41.87 -60.58
C ASP A 341 -16.22 -43.32 -61.03
N ASN A 342 -15.58 -44.12 -60.15
CA ASN A 342 -15.31 -45.55 -60.38
C ASN A 342 -16.60 -46.39 -60.49
N GLU A 343 -17.57 -46.20 -59.61
CA GLU A 343 -18.86 -46.91 -59.67
C GLU A 343 -19.67 -46.52 -60.92
N LEU A 344 -19.62 -45.24 -61.32
CA LEU A 344 -20.26 -44.77 -62.54
C LEU A 344 -19.61 -45.37 -63.80
N GLU A 345 -18.30 -45.59 -63.78
CA GLU A 345 -17.60 -46.31 -64.84
C GLU A 345 -17.93 -47.82 -64.86
N ARG A 346 -18.12 -48.45 -63.69
CA ARG A 346 -18.64 -49.84 -63.61
C ARG A 346 -20.02 -49.95 -64.25
N VAL A 347 -20.94 -49.06 -63.89
CA VAL A 347 -22.31 -49.01 -64.46
C VAL A 347 -22.28 -48.73 -65.97
N ARG A 348 -21.40 -47.85 -66.47
CA ARG A 348 -21.20 -47.65 -67.92
C ARG A 348 -20.79 -48.93 -68.62
N ASN A 349 -19.84 -49.67 -68.08
CA ASN A 349 -19.36 -50.93 -68.65
C ASN A 349 -20.44 -52.02 -68.67
N GLU A 350 -21.24 -52.13 -67.61
CA GLU A 350 -22.42 -53.01 -67.56
C GLU A 350 -23.45 -52.62 -68.63
N LEU A 351 -23.72 -51.32 -68.81
CA LEU A 351 -24.66 -50.81 -69.80
C LEU A 351 -24.18 -51.04 -71.25
N VAL A 352 -22.86 -50.99 -71.49
CA VAL A 352 -22.25 -51.40 -72.77
C VAL A 352 -22.42 -52.91 -73.01
N HIS A 353 -22.26 -53.74 -71.97
CA HIS A 353 -22.47 -55.19 -72.08
C HIS A 353 -23.93 -55.54 -72.44
N VAL A 354 -24.89 -54.95 -71.72
CA VAL A 354 -26.33 -55.12 -72.00
C VAL A 354 -26.69 -54.63 -73.41
N ARG A 355 -26.14 -53.49 -73.85
CA ARG A 355 -26.33 -53.00 -75.23
C ARG A 355 -25.83 -54.00 -76.28
N LYS A 356 -24.70 -54.67 -76.02
CA LYS A 356 -24.16 -55.69 -76.93
C LYS A 356 -25.04 -56.95 -76.97
N GLN A 357 -25.61 -57.36 -75.84
CA GLN A 357 -26.59 -58.45 -75.80
C GLN A 357 -27.88 -58.10 -76.56
N ALA A 358 -28.37 -56.87 -76.43
CA ALA A 358 -29.53 -56.40 -77.19
C ALA A 358 -29.29 -56.42 -78.71
N GLY A 359 -28.10 -56.04 -79.17
CA GLY A 359 -27.73 -56.12 -80.60
C GLY A 359 -27.74 -57.56 -81.15
N HIS A 360 -27.30 -58.55 -80.37
CA HIS A 360 -27.39 -59.95 -80.79
C HIS A 360 -28.84 -60.47 -80.89
N LEU A 361 -29.75 -59.99 -80.04
CA LEU A 361 -31.18 -60.31 -80.15
C LEU A 361 -31.85 -59.62 -81.36
N GLU A 362 -31.34 -58.45 -81.76
CA GLU A 362 -31.77 -57.75 -82.98
C GLU A 362 -31.32 -58.50 -84.25
N GLU A 363 -30.09 -59.03 -84.26
CA GLU A 363 -29.60 -59.94 -85.31
C GLU A 363 -30.45 -61.23 -85.42
N GLU A 364 -30.87 -61.84 -84.30
CA GLU A 364 -31.78 -63.01 -84.31
C GLU A 364 -33.18 -62.67 -84.87
N MET A 365 -33.66 -61.44 -84.61
CA MET A 365 -34.98 -60.98 -85.10
C MET A 365 -35.01 -60.81 -86.62
N ASP A 366 -33.94 -60.30 -87.23
CA ASP A 366 -33.81 -60.17 -88.70
C ASP A 366 -33.73 -61.53 -89.42
N ILE A 367 -33.13 -62.54 -88.77
CA ILE A 367 -33.11 -63.93 -89.27
C ILE A 367 -34.54 -64.51 -89.26
N LEU A 368 -35.29 -64.29 -88.17
CA LEU A 368 -36.67 -64.73 -88.03
C LEU A 368 -37.61 -64.10 -89.06
N ASP A 369 -37.48 -62.79 -89.33
CA ASP A 369 -38.28 -62.10 -90.36
C ASP A 369 -37.95 -62.60 -91.77
N SER A 370 -36.69 -62.91 -92.05
CA SER A 370 -36.25 -63.52 -93.32
C SER A 370 -36.85 -64.92 -93.54
N ILE A 371 -36.92 -65.75 -92.49
CA ILE A 371 -37.58 -67.07 -92.55
C ILE A 371 -39.09 -66.92 -92.79
N ASN A 372 -39.73 -65.96 -92.13
CA ASN A 372 -41.16 -65.72 -92.25
C ASN A 372 -41.56 -65.28 -93.68
N LYS A 373 -40.76 -64.40 -94.31
CA LYS A 373 -40.91 -64.01 -95.72
C LYS A 373 -40.83 -65.21 -96.68
N ALA A 374 -39.96 -66.17 -96.42
CA ALA A 374 -39.81 -67.38 -97.25
C ALA A 374 -41.01 -68.35 -97.10
N LEU A 375 -41.58 -68.48 -95.90
CA LEU A 375 -42.79 -69.28 -95.64
C LEU A 375 -44.00 -68.75 -96.40
N VAL A 376 -44.25 -67.43 -96.32
CA VAL A 376 -45.40 -66.78 -96.98
C VAL A 376 -45.32 -66.84 -98.52
N ALA A 377 -44.12 -66.91 -99.10
CA ALA A 377 -43.95 -67.14 -100.53
C ALA A 377 -44.41 -68.56 -100.94
N LYS A 378 -44.01 -69.57 -100.15
CA LYS A 378 -44.31 -70.99 -100.40
C LYS A 378 -45.78 -71.35 -100.18
N GLU A 379 -46.47 -70.65 -99.28
CA GLU A 379 -47.91 -70.80 -99.06
C GLU A 379 -48.75 -70.30 -100.25
N ARG A 380 -48.32 -69.22 -100.92
CA ARG A 380 -49.00 -68.70 -102.13
C ARG A 380 -48.85 -69.62 -103.33
N GLU A 381 -47.71 -70.29 -103.48
CA GLU A 381 -47.46 -71.28 -104.53
C GLU A 381 -48.41 -72.49 -104.38
N ASN A 382 -48.43 -73.12 -103.19
CA ASN A 382 -49.34 -74.21 -102.86
C ASN A 382 -50.84 -73.84 -103.02
N SER A 383 -51.23 -72.60 -102.69
CA SER A 383 -52.61 -72.14 -102.85
C SER A 383 -53.05 -72.03 -104.32
N ALA A 384 -52.14 -71.78 -105.25
CA ALA A 384 -52.48 -71.67 -106.67
C ALA A 384 -52.72 -73.05 -107.28
N GLU A 385 -51.87 -74.03 -106.97
CA GLU A 385 -52.02 -75.42 -107.43
C GLU A 385 -53.31 -76.08 -106.89
N LEU A 386 -53.64 -75.85 -105.61
CA LEU A 386 -54.88 -76.31 -105.00
C LEU A 386 -56.15 -75.73 -105.64
N GLN A 387 -56.06 -74.55 -106.27
CA GLN A 387 -57.21 -73.92 -106.94
C GLN A 387 -57.46 -74.51 -108.34
N ASP A 388 -56.40 -74.84 -109.10
CA ASP A 388 -56.52 -75.48 -110.42
C ASP A 388 -57.08 -76.91 -110.31
N ILE A 389 -56.58 -77.70 -109.34
CA ILE A 389 -57.10 -79.05 -109.06
C ILE A 389 -58.58 -79.00 -108.67
N ARG A 390 -58.97 -78.04 -107.80
CA ARG A 390 -60.37 -77.89 -107.36
C ARG A 390 -61.30 -77.48 -108.50
N LYS A 391 -60.82 -76.70 -109.48
CA LYS A 391 -61.60 -76.34 -110.67
C LYS A 391 -61.84 -77.57 -111.56
N LYS A 392 -60.77 -78.30 -111.93
CA LYS A 392 -60.86 -79.56 -112.70
C LYS A 392 -61.78 -80.60 -112.05
N MET A 393 -61.72 -80.72 -110.72
CA MET A 393 -62.55 -81.69 -109.97
C MET A 393 -64.04 -81.31 -109.98
N LYS A 394 -64.37 -80.02 -110.10
CA LYS A 394 -65.75 -79.56 -110.27
C LYS A 394 -66.23 -79.83 -111.70
N ASP A 395 -65.46 -79.41 -112.70
CA ASP A 395 -65.84 -79.54 -114.12
C ASP A 395 -66.11 -81.02 -114.49
N LEU A 396 -65.29 -81.96 -113.98
CA LEU A 396 -65.50 -83.41 -114.14
C LEU A 396 -66.69 -83.99 -113.34
N ASN A 397 -67.07 -83.38 -112.21
CA ASN A 397 -68.23 -83.83 -111.43
C ASN A 397 -69.54 -83.43 -112.11
N ASP A 398 -69.60 -82.20 -112.63
CA ASP A 398 -70.77 -81.66 -113.34
C ASP A 398 -71.00 -82.46 -114.66
N GLU A 399 -69.93 -82.89 -115.35
CA GLU A 399 -70.00 -83.80 -116.51
C GLU A 399 -70.51 -85.21 -116.14
N ARG A 400 -70.05 -85.78 -115.02
CA ARG A 400 -70.54 -87.08 -114.51
C ARG A 400 -72.04 -87.03 -114.21
N GLU A 401 -72.52 -85.97 -113.56
CA GLU A 401 -73.94 -85.84 -113.20
C GLU A 401 -74.85 -85.67 -114.42
N GLY A 402 -74.38 -85.01 -115.48
CA GLY A 402 -75.05 -85.00 -116.78
C GLY A 402 -75.20 -86.41 -117.38
N LEU A 403 -74.09 -87.15 -117.50
CA LEU A 403 -74.10 -88.51 -118.05
C LEU A 403 -74.95 -89.49 -117.21
N GLU A 404 -74.97 -89.35 -115.89
CA GLU A 404 -75.76 -90.20 -115.00
C GLU A 404 -77.27 -89.87 -115.05
N SER A 405 -77.63 -88.62 -115.32
CA SER A 405 -79.01 -88.21 -115.61
C SER A 405 -79.51 -88.82 -116.93
N ASP A 406 -78.74 -88.66 -118.01
CA ASP A 406 -79.12 -89.16 -119.34
C ASP A 406 -79.27 -90.69 -119.37
N ASN A 407 -78.38 -91.42 -118.67
CA ASN A 407 -78.43 -92.87 -118.56
C ASN A 407 -79.68 -93.35 -117.79
N LYS A 408 -80.13 -92.63 -116.75
CA LYS A 408 -81.40 -92.92 -116.04
C LYS A 408 -82.63 -92.70 -116.94
N VAL A 409 -82.61 -91.69 -117.81
CA VAL A 409 -83.69 -91.43 -118.78
C VAL A 409 -83.74 -92.52 -119.85
N LEU A 410 -82.59 -92.91 -120.42
CA LEU A 410 -82.51 -93.98 -121.41
C LEU A 410 -83.00 -95.33 -120.84
N THR A 411 -82.55 -95.70 -119.65
CA THR A 411 -82.96 -96.95 -118.97
C THR A 411 -84.48 -97.00 -118.74
N THR A 412 -85.09 -95.88 -118.35
CA THR A 412 -86.55 -95.82 -118.13
C THR A 412 -87.37 -95.83 -119.42
N MET A 413 -86.84 -95.30 -120.54
CA MET A 413 -87.47 -95.45 -121.85
C MET A 413 -87.36 -96.87 -122.41
N GLU A 414 -86.21 -97.54 -122.25
CA GLU A 414 -86.00 -98.90 -122.72
C GLU A 414 -86.92 -99.91 -122.03
N ILE A 415 -87.05 -99.83 -120.69
CA ILE A 415 -87.96 -100.70 -119.91
C ILE A 415 -89.42 -100.52 -120.34
N ARG A 416 -89.83 -99.29 -120.68
CA ARG A 416 -91.19 -98.97 -121.12
C ARG A 416 -91.50 -99.61 -122.48
N SER A 417 -90.61 -99.39 -123.46
CA SER A 417 -90.74 -99.93 -124.81
C SER A 417 -90.75 -101.47 -124.83
N ASN A 418 -89.85 -102.12 -124.09
CA ASN A 418 -89.77 -103.58 -124.04
C ASN A 418 -90.99 -104.24 -123.38
N ASN A 419 -91.66 -103.58 -122.43
CA ASN A 419 -92.89 -104.10 -121.83
C ASN A 419 -94.08 -104.05 -122.80
N GLU A 420 -94.23 -102.97 -123.56
CA GLU A 420 -95.29 -102.84 -124.57
C GLU A 420 -95.16 -103.92 -125.67
N LEU A 421 -93.93 -104.13 -126.17
CA LEU A 421 -93.60 -105.20 -127.14
C LEU A 421 -93.92 -106.61 -126.63
N ARG A 422 -93.67 -106.90 -125.34
CA ARG A 422 -93.99 -108.22 -124.74
C ARG A 422 -95.48 -108.44 -124.56
N VAL A 423 -96.26 -107.40 -124.26
CA VAL A 423 -97.73 -107.49 -124.15
C VAL A 423 -98.34 -107.78 -125.53
N VAL A 424 -97.98 -107.00 -126.56
CA VAL A 424 -98.50 -107.19 -127.93
C VAL A 424 -98.20 -108.61 -128.45
N ARG A 425 -96.99 -109.12 -128.24
CA ARG A 425 -96.61 -110.48 -128.66
C ARG A 425 -97.44 -111.57 -127.96
N LYS A 426 -97.78 -111.40 -126.68
CA LYS A 426 -98.59 -112.40 -125.96
C LYS A 426 -100.03 -112.44 -126.47
N THR A 427 -100.66 -111.27 -126.62
CA THR A 427 -102.05 -111.16 -127.11
C THR A 427 -102.21 -111.71 -128.53
N LEU A 428 -101.20 -111.54 -129.40
CA LEU A 428 -101.23 -112.09 -130.76
C LEU A 428 -101.18 -113.63 -130.77
N ILE A 429 -100.39 -114.24 -129.90
CA ILE A 429 -100.27 -115.70 -129.81
C ILE A 429 -101.56 -116.33 -129.27
N ASP A 430 -102.12 -115.78 -128.19
CA ASP A 430 -103.38 -116.26 -127.60
C ASP A 430 -104.56 -116.09 -128.58
N GLY A 431 -104.56 -115.02 -129.38
CA GLY A 431 -105.56 -114.80 -130.44
C GLY A 431 -105.51 -115.85 -131.56
N LEU A 432 -104.32 -116.27 -131.98
CA LEU A 432 -104.13 -117.20 -133.10
C LEU A 432 -104.46 -118.66 -132.75
N GLN A 433 -104.34 -119.08 -131.49
CA GLN A 433 -104.63 -120.45 -131.08
C GLN A 433 -106.13 -120.82 -131.17
N ASN A 434 -107.02 -119.82 -131.03
CA ASN A 434 -108.47 -120.02 -130.99
C ASN A 434 -109.15 -120.23 -132.36
N PHE A 435 -108.40 -120.15 -133.47
CA PHE A 435 -108.95 -120.32 -134.84
C PHE A 435 -108.96 -121.78 -135.34
N THR A 436 -108.79 -122.76 -134.45
CA THR A 436 -108.58 -124.17 -134.80
C THR A 436 -109.85 -124.99 -135.09
N ASN A 437 -111.02 -124.36 -135.23
CA ASN A 437 -112.32 -125.03 -135.42
C ASN A 437 -112.94 -124.85 -136.82
N GLY A 438 -112.74 -125.85 -137.69
CA GLY A 438 -113.77 -126.36 -138.63
C GLY A 438 -114.01 -125.65 -139.96
N HIS A 439 -114.35 -124.35 -140.00
CA HIS A 439 -115.04 -123.74 -141.15
C HIS A 439 -114.51 -122.36 -141.60
N ALA A 440 -113.19 -122.16 -141.60
CA ALA A 440 -112.56 -120.96 -142.14
C ALA A 440 -111.88 -121.20 -143.50
N HIS A 441 -111.93 -120.21 -144.39
CA HIS A 441 -111.28 -120.23 -145.73
C HIS A 441 -109.75 -120.03 -145.67
N ILE A 442 -109.15 -120.06 -144.48
CA ILE A 442 -107.75 -119.74 -144.20
C ILE A 442 -107.21 -120.80 -143.24
N GLY A 443 -106.17 -121.53 -143.65
CA GLY A 443 -105.52 -122.56 -142.83
C GLY A 443 -104.24 -122.05 -142.16
N ILE A 444 -103.97 -122.51 -140.92
CA ILE A 444 -102.76 -122.18 -140.17
C ILE A 444 -101.65 -123.18 -140.51
N LYS A 445 -100.54 -122.71 -141.09
CA LYS A 445 -99.35 -123.53 -141.44
C LYS A 445 -98.30 -123.44 -140.34
N ARG A 446 -97.88 -124.58 -139.78
CA ARG A 446 -96.73 -124.66 -138.87
C ARG A 446 -95.43 -124.75 -139.67
N MET A 447 -94.38 -124.07 -139.20
CA MET A 447 -93.03 -124.21 -139.75
C MET A 447 -92.41 -125.49 -139.21
N GLY A 448 -92.02 -126.42 -140.09
CA GLY A 448 -91.30 -127.66 -139.75
C GLY A 448 -91.94 -128.94 -140.30
N ASP A 449 -93.27 -129.00 -140.39
CA ASP A 449 -93.98 -130.19 -140.90
C ASP A 449 -93.83 -130.30 -142.43
N LEU A 450 -93.38 -131.45 -142.94
CA LEU A 450 -93.30 -131.73 -144.38
C LEU A 450 -94.57 -132.42 -144.90
N ASP A 451 -95.02 -132.05 -146.10
CA ASP A 451 -96.16 -132.71 -146.73
C ASP A 451 -95.72 -134.05 -147.34
N LEU A 452 -96.11 -135.14 -146.66
CA LEU A 452 -95.86 -136.51 -147.07
C LEU A 452 -96.35 -136.80 -148.51
N LYS A 453 -97.36 -136.09 -149.03
CA LYS A 453 -97.87 -136.29 -150.39
C LYS A 453 -96.91 -135.79 -151.48
N GLU A 454 -96.23 -134.67 -151.27
CA GLU A 454 -95.27 -134.15 -152.25
C GLU A 454 -93.92 -134.87 -152.14
N PHE A 455 -93.50 -135.31 -150.95
CA PHE A 455 -92.35 -136.21 -150.81
C PHE A 455 -92.59 -137.56 -151.52
N ALA A 456 -93.78 -138.16 -151.37
CA ALA A 456 -94.17 -139.38 -152.08
C ALA A 456 -94.31 -139.23 -153.61
N LYS A 457 -94.23 -138.00 -154.12
CA LYS A 457 -94.21 -137.70 -155.56
C LYS A 457 -92.78 -137.51 -156.07
N ALA A 458 -91.90 -136.90 -155.27
CA ALA A 458 -90.47 -136.79 -155.57
C ALA A 458 -89.78 -138.16 -155.57
N CYS A 459 -90.11 -139.05 -154.62
CA CYS A 459 -89.54 -140.41 -154.55
C CYS A 459 -89.96 -141.37 -155.68
N LYS A 460 -90.67 -140.90 -156.73
CA LYS A 460 -91.15 -141.75 -157.85
C LYS A 460 -90.22 -141.79 -159.08
N GLN A 461 -88.94 -141.40 -158.97
CA GLN A 461 -88.00 -141.40 -160.10
C GLN A 461 -86.89 -142.47 -160.10
N ASP A 462 -86.63 -143.21 -159.01
CA ASP A 462 -85.40 -144.04 -158.90
C ASP A 462 -85.56 -145.59 -158.87
N LEU A 463 -86.76 -146.18 -158.80
CA LEU A 463 -86.91 -147.63 -158.53
C LEU A 463 -87.86 -148.39 -159.47
N LEU A 464 -87.49 -149.65 -159.77
CA LEU A 464 -88.32 -150.61 -160.50
C LEU A 464 -89.55 -151.03 -159.68
N GLN A 465 -90.72 -150.71 -160.20
CA GLN A 465 -92.06 -151.25 -159.93
C GLN A 465 -92.21 -152.35 -158.82
N GLU A 466 -92.27 -151.96 -157.53
CA GLU A 466 -93.29 -152.46 -156.56
C GLU A 466 -93.30 -151.75 -155.17
N ASP A 467 -92.17 -151.29 -154.58
CA ASP A 467 -92.10 -150.92 -153.14
C ASP A 467 -92.19 -149.42 -152.75
N ALA A 468 -92.52 -148.52 -153.69
CA ALA A 468 -92.31 -147.05 -153.56
C ALA A 468 -93.06 -146.31 -152.40
N GLN A 469 -93.96 -146.95 -151.66
CA GLN A 469 -94.74 -146.32 -150.59
C GLN A 469 -93.94 -146.18 -149.27
N VAL A 470 -93.04 -147.12 -148.97
CA VAL A 470 -92.37 -147.20 -147.66
C VAL A 470 -91.16 -146.26 -147.57
N ASP A 471 -90.32 -146.23 -148.61
CA ASP A 471 -89.09 -145.41 -148.62
C ASP A 471 -89.35 -143.91 -148.51
N SER A 472 -90.47 -143.43 -149.09
CA SER A 472 -90.88 -142.02 -148.98
C SER A 472 -91.07 -141.56 -147.53
N SER A 473 -91.59 -142.43 -146.67
CA SER A 473 -91.84 -142.12 -145.25
C SER A 473 -90.51 -141.88 -144.51
N VAL A 474 -89.54 -142.75 -144.74
CA VAL A 474 -88.22 -142.71 -144.10
C VAL A 474 -87.39 -141.50 -144.57
N LEU A 475 -87.50 -141.12 -145.85
CA LEU A 475 -86.79 -139.94 -146.36
C LEU A 475 -87.36 -138.63 -145.79
N CYS A 476 -88.68 -138.55 -145.64
CA CYS A 476 -89.36 -137.36 -145.11
C CYS A 476 -88.93 -137.08 -143.67
N SER A 477 -88.95 -138.11 -142.80
CA SER A 477 -88.52 -137.99 -141.39
C SER A 477 -87.06 -137.56 -141.23
N LYS A 478 -86.16 -137.95 -142.16
CA LYS A 478 -84.75 -137.49 -142.15
C LYS A 478 -84.60 -136.02 -142.55
N TRP A 479 -85.48 -135.50 -143.40
CA TRP A 479 -85.49 -134.08 -143.75
C TRP A 479 -86.10 -133.21 -142.64
N GLU A 480 -87.20 -133.64 -142.02
CA GLU A 480 -87.79 -132.93 -140.87
C GLU A 480 -86.78 -132.77 -139.73
N ALA A 481 -86.04 -133.84 -139.39
CA ALA A 481 -84.99 -133.81 -138.38
C ALA A 481 -83.84 -132.84 -138.72
N ARG A 482 -83.57 -132.59 -140.00
CA ARG A 482 -82.56 -131.60 -140.44
C ARG A 482 -83.11 -130.18 -140.43
N ILE A 483 -84.35 -129.96 -140.87
CA ILE A 483 -85.04 -128.66 -140.84
C ILE A 483 -85.21 -128.15 -139.40
N ALA A 484 -85.31 -129.07 -138.43
CA ALA A 484 -85.41 -128.75 -137.01
C ALA A 484 -84.09 -128.29 -136.35
N ASP A 485 -82.93 -128.51 -136.98
CA ASP A 485 -81.63 -128.06 -136.46
C ASP A 485 -81.32 -126.62 -136.90
N SER A 486 -81.28 -125.71 -135.93
CA SER A 486 -81.05 -124.27 -136.17
C SER A 486 -79.66 -123.92 -136.72
N ASN A 487 -78.70 -124.84 -136.69
CA ASN A 487 -77.37 -124.66 -137.28
C ASN A 487 -77.25 -125.28 -138.69
N TRP A 488 -78.34 -125.83 -139.24
CA TRP A 488 -78.30 -126.50 -140.55
C TRP A 488 -78.36 -125.51 -141.72
N HIS A 489 -77.23 -125.34 -142.40
CA HIS A 489 -77.10 -124.49 -143.58
C HIS A 489 -76.71 -125.34 -144.81
N PRO A 490 -77.65 -125.69 -145.70
CA PRO A 490 -77.42 -126.66 -146.77
C PRO A 490 -76.66 -126.14 -148.01
N PHE A 491 -76.26 -124.85 -148.05
CA PHE A 491 -75.54 -124.24 -149.17
C PHE A 491 -74.31 -123.48 -148.67
N GLU A 492 -73.17 -123.62 -149.37
CA GLU A 492 -71.90 -122.96 -149.03
C GLU A 492 -71.59 -121.88 -150.07
N VAL A 493 -71.58 -120.60 -149.67
CA VAL A 493 -71.38 -119.47 -150.60
C VAL A 493 -69.90 -119.21 -150.83
N ARG A 494 -69.43 -119.33 -152.08
CA ARG A 494 -68.05 -118.97 -152.49
C ARG A 494 -68.03 -117.92 -153.59
N MET A 495 -67.05 -117.03 -153.49
CA MET A 495 -66.72 -116.02 -154.50
C MET A 495 -65.69 -116.58 -155.50
N ASN A 496 -65.90 -116.28 -156.78
CA ASN A 496 -64.96 -116.62 -157.86
C ASN A 496 -64.08 -115.42 -158.25
N ASP A 497 -62.98 -115.69 -158.96
CA ASP A 497 -61.95 -114.72 -159.37
C ASP A 497 -62.46 -113.53 -160.21
N ASP A 498 -63.63 -113.64 -160.85
CA ASP A 498 -64.32 -112.57 -161.59
C ASP A 498 -65.24 -111.68 -160.72
N GLY A 499 -65.27 -111.88 -159.40
CA GLY A 499 -66.07 -111.07 -158.47
C GLY A 499 -67.58 -111.33 -158.53
N LYS A 500 -68.01 -112.51 -158.97
CA LYS A 500 -69.41 -112.96 -158.88
C LYS A 500 -69.52 -114.26 -158.09
N GLU A 501 -70.50 -114.28 -157.19
CA GLU A 501 -70.84 -115.41 -156.33
C GLU A 501 -71.22 -116.62 -157.18
N LYS A 502 -70.54 -117.76 -156.95
CA LYS A 502 -71.01 -119.05 -157.41
C LYS A 502 -71.62 -119.79 -156.22
N PHE A 503 -72.94 -119.86 -156.27
CA PHE A 503 -73.71 -120.81 -155.49
C PHE A 503 -73.54 -122.20 -156.12
N CYS A 504 -73.38 -123.21 -155.27
CA CYS A 504 -73.57 -124.62 -155.58
C CYS A 504 -74.76 -125.13 -154.77
#